data_AF-A0A9Q4TPM4-F1
#
_entry.id   AF-A0A9Q4TPM4-F1
#
_cell.length_a   1.000
_cell.length_b   1.000
_cell.length_c   1.000
_cell.angle_alpha   90.00
_cell.angle_beta   90.00
_cell.angle_gamma   90.00
#
_symmetry.space_group_name_H-M   'P 1'
#
loop_
_entity.id
_entity.type
_entity.pdbx_description
1 polymer ?
#
loop_
_entity_poly.entity_id
_entity_poly.type
_entity_poly.pdbx_seq_one_letter_code
_entity_poly.pdbx_strand_id
1 'polypeptide(L)'
;MRKRLYILKSIVKIIALSSLLIFKACYSYASENIQEVDDYKEWTIKFNKPIDKYSIYNNIFVKDSKGNVLTNPRYTILDNGQVVKLKYFNNKYITGEIYTLKITNYIKDLKGRSLGYSKFVKFKVKSILNYESEYIDINQCTQQIPIIGQSKLLAKNMAEYVLKHNKNPELSINIYDLANIFLEEGKHEGVRGDIAFCQSIKETGFFRYGGQVLPEQNNYAGIGAINNSKVGKGAWFKSPREGVRAQIQHLKAYATKEKLNNMCIDPRYNLLKEKGVLGIAPNWQNLNGKWAVPGKNYGEDIIAIYKRIEKIK
;
A
#
# COMPACT_ATOMS: atom_id res chain seq x y z
N MET A 1 52.88 35.51 -21.85
CA MET A 1 51.72 35.41 -22.76
C MET A 1 51.16 33.98 -22.75
N ARG A 2 49.85 33.87 -22.53
CA ARG A 2 48.94 32.72 -22.79
C ARG A 2 49.16 31.39 -22.05
N LYS A 3 48.38 31.28 -20.96
CA LYS A 3 47.71 30.06 -20.46
C LYS A 3 47.10 29.23 -21.62
N ARG A 4 47.27 27.91 -21.61
CA ARG A 4 46.28 26.96 -22.14
C ARG A 4 45.97 25.90 -21.09
N LEU A 5 44.90 26.18 -20.36
CA LEU A 5 44.25 25.29 -19.40
C LEU A 5 43.44 24.27 -20.20
N TYR A 6 43.79 22.98 -20.10
CA TYR A 6 42.93 21.90 -20.58
C TYR A 6 41.74 21.79 -19.62
N ILE A 7 40.59 22.36 -20.01
CA ILE A 7 39.32 22.11 -19.33
C ILE A 7 38.80 20.76 -19.85
N LEU A 8 39.09 19.69 -19.11
CA LEU A 8 38.28 18.48 -19.20
C LEU A 8 36.88 18.82 -18.66
N LYS A 9 35.91 18.95 -19.57
CA LYS A 9 34.48 18.98 -19.24
C LYS A 9 34.11 17.64 -18.60
N SER A 10 34.05 17.60 -17.27
CA SER A 10 33.57 16.46 -16.48
C SER A 10 32.06 16.29 -16.68
N ILE A 11 31.68 15.54 -17.71
CA ILE A 11 30.29 15.13 -17.96
C ILE A 11 29.94 14.04 -16.93
N VAL A 12 29.13 14.40 -15.93
CA VAL A 12 28.47 13.42 -15.06
C VAL A 12 27.39 12.70 -15.88
N LYS A 13 27.72 11.51 -16.39
CA LYS A 13 26.75 10.61 -17.01
C LYS A 13 25.96 9.90 -15.91
N ILE A 14 24.66 10.13 -15.88
CA ILE A 14 23.69 9.36 -15.10
C ILE A 14 23.35 8.13 -15.95
N ILE A 15 23.79 6.94 -15.52
CA ILE A 15 23.34 5.68 -16.11
C ILE A 15 22.10 5.26 -15.32
N ALA A 16 20.93 5.47 -15.92
CA ALA A 16 19.73 4.76 -15.50
C ALA A 16 19.81 3.37 -16.13
N LEU A 17 20.18 2.37 -15.33
CA LEU A 17 20.25 0.99 -15.80
C LEU A 17 18.82 0.43 -15.85
N SER A 18 18.14 0.59 -16.99
CA SER A 18 17.18 -0.39 -17.48
C SER A 18 17.85 -1.10 -18.64
N SER A 19 18.15 -2.38 -18.49
CA SER A 19 18.76 -3.21 -19.52
C SER A 19 17.88 -3.24 -20.78
N LEU A 20 18.31 -2.56 -21.85
CA LEU A 20 17.93 -2.86 -23.23
C LEU A 20 19.01 -2.31 -24.18
N LEU A 21 19.69 -3.22 -24.89
CA LEU A 21 20.69 -2.95 -25.94
C LEU A 21 19.97 -2.74 -27.27
N ILE A 22 20.04 -1.55 -27.90
CA ILE A 22 19.72 -1.37 -29.33
C ILE A 22 20.62 -0.27 -29.95
N PHE A 23 21.16 -0.56 -31.14
CA PHE A 23 22.05 0.26 -31.98
C PHE A 23 21.39 1.54 -32.57
N LYS A 24 22.26 2.48 -33.02
CA LYS A 24 22.02 3.69 -33.87
C LYS A 24 20.97 3.47 -34.99
N ALA A 25 20.24 4.45 -35.56
CA ALA A 25 20.19 5.91 -35.46
C ALA A 25 18.88 6.45 -36.10
N CYS A 26 18.62 7.74 -35.83
CA CYS A 26 17.81 8.72 -36.58
C CYS A 26 16.29 8.78 -36.41
N TYR A 27 15.86 10.03 -36.18
CA TYR A 27 14.50 10.59 -36.03
C TYR A 27 13.61 9.96 -34.96
N SER A 28 13.51 10.62 -33.80
CA SER A 28 12.37 10.36 -32.89
C SER A 28 11.75 11.68 -32.43
N TYR A 29 10.51 11.92 -32.86
CA TYR A 29 9.53 12.54 -31.97
C TYR A 29 9.56 11.72 -30.68
N ALA A 30 10.13 12.28 -29.61
CA ALA A 30 10.27 11.58 -28.35
C ALA A 30 8.87 11.40 -27.75
N SER A 31 8.27 10.23 -27.96
CA SER A 31 7.25 9.73 -27.05
C SER A 31 7.86 9.79 -25.67
N GLU A 32 7.32 10.60 -24.77
CA GLU A 32 7.72 10.57 -23.36
C GLU A 32 7.50 9.13 -22.88
N ASN A 33 8.58 8.37 -22.68
CA ASN A 33 8.49 6.97 -22.26
C ASN A 33 7.85 6.92 -20.87
N ILE A 34 6.56 6.58 -20.81
CA ILE A 34 5.83 6.35 -19.57
C ILE A 34 6.14 4.92 -19.12
N GLN A 35 6.81 4.78 -17.99
CA GLN A 35 7.11 3.45 -17.42
C GLN A 35 5.88 2.90 -16.70
N GLU A 36 5.48 1.67 -17.01
CA GLU A 36 4.48 0.97 -16.19
C GLU A 36 5.11 0.34 -14.95
N VAL A 37 4.57 0.64 -13.77
CA VAL A 37 5.09 0.16 -12.48
C VAL A 37 3.96 -0.26 -11.55
N ASP A 38 4.21 -1.17 -10.62
CA ASP A 38 3.19 -1.56 -9.63
C ASP A 38 2.86 -0.40 -8.66
N ASP A 39 1.69 -0.46 -8.03
CA ASP A 39 1.19 0.54 -7.06
C ASP A 39 2.01 0.63 -5.76
N TYR A 40 2.94 -0.31 -5.55
CA TYR A 40 3.91 -0.32 -4.47
C TYR A 40 5.35 0.02 -4.92
N LYS A 41 5.52 0.61 -6.11
CA LYS A 41 6.84 0.90 -6.68
C LYS A 41 7.74 1.69 -5.72
N GLU A 42 8.85 1.07 -5.34
CA GLU A 42 9.99 1.72 -4.71
C GLU A 42 10.96 2.28 -5.77
N TRP A 43 11.44 3.50 -5.54
CA TRP A 43 12.42 4.15 -6.40
C TRP A 43 13.80 4.08 -5.79
N THR A 44 14.78 3.61 -6.57
CA THR A 44 16.20 3.67 -6.21
C THR A 44 16.88 4.67 -7.12
N ILE A 45 17.48 5.71 -6.53
CA ILE A 45 18.14 6.81 -7.22
C ILE A 45 19.62 6.74 -6.88
N LYS A 46 20.47 6.53 -7.89
CA LYS A 46 21.92 6.45 -7.73
C LYS A 46 22.59 7.73 -8.21
N PHE A 47 23.39 8.33 -7.35
CA PHE A 47 24.24 9.48 -7.61
C PHE A 47 25.68 9.00 -7.86
N ASN A 48 26.40 9.69 -8.72
CA ASN A 48 27.80 9.37 -9.00
C ASN A 48 28.76 9.83 -7.88
N LYS A 49 28.26 10.62 -6.92
CA LYS A 49 28.98 11.13 -5.75
C LYS A 49 28.07 11.09 -4.53
N PRO A 50 28.63 11.00 -3.31
CA PRO A 50 27.84 11.16 -2.09
C PRO A 50 27.13 12.52 -2.06
N ILE A 51 25.86 12.50 -1.68
CA ILE A 51 25.03 13.70 -1.59
C ILE A 51 24.88 14.19 -0.16
N ASP A 52 24.66 15.49 -0.01
CA ASP A 52 24.17 16.07 1.24
C ASP A 52 22.74 15.57 1.49
N LYS A 53 22.58 14.79 2.55
CA LYS A 53 21.29 14.20 2.96
C LYS A 53 20.19 15.25 3.16
N TYR A 54 20.53 16.46 3.60
CA TYR A 54 19.55 17.52 3.84
C TYR A 54 19.06 18.15 2.53
N SER A 55 19.85 18.06 1.46
CA SER A 55 19.45 18.56 0.15
C SER A 55 18.33 17.72 -0.49
N ILE A 56 18.01 16.52 0.03
CA ILE A 56 16.95 15.64 -0.47
C ILE A 56 15.56 16.23 -0.23
N TYR A 57 15.35 16.85 0.94
CA TYR A 57 14.05 17.36 1.34
C TYR A 57 13.56 18.41 0.34
N ASN A 58 12.33 18.27 -0.14
CA ASN A 58 11.70 19.09 -1.19
C ASN A 58 12.34 19.03 -2.58
N ASN A 59 13.36 18.20 -2.78
CA ASN A 59 14.11 18.12 -4.04
C ASN A 59 14.04 16.74 -4.70
N ILE A 60 13.63 15.72 -3.97
CA ILE A 60 13.14 14.46 -4.52
C ILE A 60 11.68 14.35 -4.11
N PHE A 61 10.76 14.14 -5.04
CA PHE A 61 9.34 13.96 -4.72
C PHE A 61 8.57 13.40 -5.92
N VAL A 62 7.37 12.89 -5.67
CA VAL A 62 6.45 12.44 -6.72
C VAL A 62 5.25 13.37 -6.81
N LYS A 63 4.84 13.68 -8.04
CA LYS A 63 3.62 14.43 -8.36
C LYS A 63 2.56 13.53 -9.00
N ASP A 64 1.29 13.79 -8.69
CA ASP A 64 0.15 13.21 -9.40
C ASP A 64 -0.08 13.88 -10.77
N SER A 65 -1.07 13.37 -11.52
CA SER A 65 -1.48 13.88 -12.84
C SER A 65 -1.98 15.33 -12.79
N LYS A 66 -2.41 15.82 -11.62
CA LYS A 66 -2.86 17.19 -11.36
C LYS A 66 -1.72 18.12 -10.91
N GLY A 67 -0.50 17.60 -10.76
CA GLY A 67 0.69 18.35 -10.36
C GLY A 67 0.89 18.50 -8.84
N ASN A 68 0.03 17.89 -8.02
CA ASN A 68 0.13 17.91 -6.56
C ASN A 68 1.27 16.99 -6.09
N VAL A 69 2.03 17.43 -5.10
CA VAL A 69 3.11 16.64 -4.52
C VAL A 69 2.53 15.62 -3.54
N LEU A 70 2.88 14.35 -3.71
CA LEU A 70 2.55 13.29 -2.75
C LEU A 70 3.27 13.56 -1.43
N THR A 71 2.50 13.59 -0.34
CA THR A 71 3.02 13.87 1.01
C THR A 71 3.68 12.64 1.66
N ASN A 72 4.43 12.83 2.73
CA ASN A 72 5.05 11.77 3.56
C ASN A 72 5.91 10.73 2.81
N PRO A 73 6.82 11.13 1.91
CA PRO A 73 7.83 10.22 1.37
C PRO A 73 8.71 9.67 2.50
N ARG A 74 9.10 8.39 2.42
CA ARG A 74 10.18 7.83 3.24
C ARG A 74 11.45 7.69 2.40
N TYR A 75 12.55 8.25 2.90
CA TYR A 75 13.88 8.17 2.28
C TYR A 75 14.80 7.27 3.09
N THR A 76 15.53 6.40 2.41
CA THR A 76 16.67 5.66 2.99
C THR A 76 17.91 5.98 2.17
N ILE A 77 19.01 6.33 2.84
CA ILE A 77 20.28 6.64 2.20
C ILE A 77 21.22 5.47 2.42
N LEU A 78 21.78 4.94 1.34
CA LEU A 78 22.65 3.77 1.31
C LEU A 78 23.96 4.11 0.56
N ASP A 79 24.88 3.15 0.52
CA ASP A 79 26.10 3.20 -0.29
C ASP A 79 26.89 4.50 -0.03
N ASN A 80 27.22 4.75 1.24
CA ASN A 80 27.96 5.95 1.69
C ASN A 80 27.39 7.29 1.18
N GLY A 81 26.06 7.40 1.05
CA GLY A 81 25.41 8.62 0.61
C GLY A 81 25.20 8.72 -0.90
N GLN A 82 25.51 7.68 -1.67
CA GLN A 82 25.36 7.69 -3.13
C GLN A 82 24.03 7.13 -3.61
N VAL A 83 23.30 6.39 -2.77
CA VAL A 83 22.03 5.78 -3.16
C VAL A 83 20.91 6.30 -2.27
N VAL A 84 19.83 6.77 -2.87
CA VAL A 84 18.59 7.14 -2.17
C VAL A 84 17.48 6.19 -2.60
N LYS A 85 16.89 5.49 -1.64
CA LYS A 85 15.63 4.78 -1.81
C LYS A 85 14.48 5.67 -1.38
N LEU A 86 13.47 5.80 -2.23
CA LEU A 86 12.25 6.54 -1.98
C LEU A 86 11.07 5.58 -2.03
N LYS A 87 10.25 5.61 -0.99
CA LYS A 87 9.03 4.81 -0.88
C LYS A 87 7.85 5.66 -0.44
N TYR A 88 6.74 5.51 -1.17
CA TYR A 88 5.42 5.98 -0.77
C TYR A 88 4.58 4.74 -0.47
N PHE A 89 4.12 4.64 0.77
CA PHE A 89 3.34 3.49 1.23
C PHE A 89 1.84 3.81 1.28
N ASN A 90 1.00 2.77 1.28
CA ASN A 90 -0.45 2.80 1.47
C ASN A 90 -1.25 3.70 0.50
N ASN A 91 -1.61 3.18 -0.67
CA ASN A 91 -2.69 3.70 -1.52
C ASN A 91 -2.55 5.17 -1.99
N LYS A 92 -1.34 5.74 -2.01
CA LYS A 92 -1.13 7.07 -2.63
C LYS A 92 -1.09 7.02 -4.14
N TYR A 93 -0.60 5.91 -4.66
CA TYR A 93 -0.66 5.61 -6.08
C TYR A 93 -2.03 5.03 -6.39
N ILE A 94 -2.75 5.72 -7.25
CA ILE A 94 -4.04 5.31 -7.78
C ILE A 94 -3.74 4.51 -9.04
N THR A 95 -4.24 3.28 -9.07
CA THR A 95 -4.22 2.40 -10.24
C THR A 95 -4.68 3.13 -11.50
N GLY A 96 -3.91 3.01 -12.59
CA GLY A 96 -4.22 3.62 -13.87
C GLY A 96 -3.82 5.10 -13.99
N GLU A 97 -3.55 5.79 -12.88
CA GLU A 97 -3.07 7.17 -12.89
C GLU A 97 -1.60 7.27 -13.28
N ILE A 98 -1.25 8.43 -13.83
CA ILE A 98 0.10 8.78 -14.22
C ILE A 98 0.70 9.70 -13.16
N TYR A 99 1.92 9.39 -12.77
CA TYR A 99 2.70 10.13 -11.80
C TYR A 99 4.03 10.57 -12.39
N THR A 100 4.65 11.56 -11.77
CA THR A 100 5.99 12.03 -12.14
C THR A 100 6.90 12.02 -10.91
N LEU A 101 7.91 11.15 -10.88
CA LEU A 101 9.04 11.30 -9.97
C LEU A 101 9.90 12.46 -10.47
N LYS A 102 10.21 13.42 -9.60
CA LYS A 102 11.05 14.58 -9.89
C LYS A 102 12.23 14.63 -8.92
N ILE A 103 13.43 14.81 -9.50
CA ILE A 103 14.67 15.14 -8.81
C ILE A 103 15.09 16.52 -9.31
N THR A 104 15.05 17.54 -8.45
CA THR A 104 15.42 18.90 -8.79
C THR A 104 16.94 19.05 -8.90
N ASN A 105 17.40 20.12 -9.55
CA ASN A 105 18.81 20.47 -9.61
C ASN A 105 19.36 21.04 -8.28
N TYR A 106 18.54 21.20 -7.24
CA TYR A 106 18.97 21.71 -5.94
C TYR A 106 19.55 20.64 -5.00
N ILE A 107 19.58 19.37 -5.42
CA ILE A 107 20.35 18.32 -4.74
C ILE A 107 21.83 18.68 -4.79
N LYS A 108 22.51 18.61 -3.64
CA LYS A 108 23.91 19.00 -3.49
C LYS A 108 24.79 17.79 -3.17
N ASP A 109 26.03 17.82 -3.65
CA ASP A 109 27.08 16.94 -3.13
C ASP A 109 27.61 17.44 -1.77
N LEU A 110 28.48 16.65 -1.13
CA LEU A 110 29.09 17.01 0.17
C LEU A 110 29.94 18.29 0.13
N LYS A 111 30.29 18.81 -1.05
CA LYS A 111 30.99 20.09 -1.24
C LYS A 111 30.03 21.24 -1.56
N GLY A 112 28.72 21.02 -1.44
CA GLY A 112 27.68 22.00 -1.71
C GLY A 112 27.39 22.25 -3.19
N ARG A 113 27.95 21.44 -4.10
CA ARG A 113 27.74 21.62 -5.54
C ARG A 113 26.43 20.98 -5.98
N SER A 114 25.58 21.77 -6.62
CA SER A 114 24.30 21.32 -7.16
C SER A 114 24.43 20.36 -8.34
N LEU A 115 23.39 19.54 -8.57
CA LEU A 115 23.25 18.80 -9.83
C LEU A 115 23.20 19.76 -11.01
N GLY A 116 23.79 19.36 -12.13
CA GLY A 116 23.80 20.21 -13.34
C GLY A 116 22.42 20.43 -13.96
N TYR A 117 21.48 19.51 -13.74
CA TYR A 117 20.13 19.58 -14.31
C TYR A 117 19.15 18.71 -13.51
N SER A 118 17.86 19.06 -13.58
CA SER A 118 16.78 18.27 -12.98
C SER A 118 16.53 17.00 -13.80
N LYS A 119 16.07 15.93 -13.13
CA LYS A 119 15.62 14.68 -13.76
C LYS A 119 14.17 14.42 -13.39
N PHE A 120 13.45 13.78 -14.29
CA PHE A 120 12.12 13.27 -13.99
C PHE A 120 11.89 11.93 -14.68
N VAL A 121 11.00 11.14 -14.10
CA VAL A 121 10.49 9.90 -14.68
C VAL A 121 8.97 9.94 -14.59
N LYS A 122 8.30 9.85 -15.73
CA LYS A 122 6.85 9.65 -15.79
C LYS A 122 6.58 8.15 -15.70
N PHE A 123 5.62 7.78 -14.87
CA PHE A 123 5.22 6.40 -14.72
C PHE A 123 3.72 6.28 -14.58
N LYS A 124 3.17 5.22 -15.16
CA LYS A 124 1.78 4.83 -14.98
C LYS A 124 1.75 3.72 -13.96
N VAL A 125 0.91 3.87 -12.95
CA VAL A 125 0.67 2.78 -12.01
C VAL A 125 -0.12 1.74 -12.77
N LYS A 126 0.49 0.57 -12.95
CA LYS A 126 -0.15 -0.59 -13.53
C LYS A 126 -1.48 -0.73 -12.85
N SER A 127 -2.50 -0.73 -13.69
CA SER A 127 -3.72 -1.34 -13.23
C SER A 127 -3.38 -2.78 -12.88
N ILE A 128 -3.92 -3.32 -11.78
CA ILE A 128 -3.81 -4.75 -11.44
C ILE A 128 -4.59 -5.60 -12.49
N LEU A 129 -4.75 -5.10 -13.72
CA LEU A 129 -5.49 -5.70 -14.80
C LEU A 129 -4.51 -6.45 -15.71
N ASN A 130 -4.09 -7.63 -15.27
CA ASN A 130 -3.98 -8.73 -16.23
C ASN A 130 -5.42 -9.06 -16.65
N TYR A 131 -5.82 -8.45 -17.77
CA TYR A 131 -7.19 -8.03 -18.09
C TYR A 131 -8.22 -9.15 -18.29
N GLU A 132 -7.82 -10.43 -18.39
CA GLU A 132 -8.78 -11.50 -18.66
C GLU A 132 -9.15 -12.36 -17.45
N SER A 133 -8.29 -12.49 -16.43
CA SER A 133 -8.56 -13.38 -15.27
C SER A 133 -9.04 -12.68 -13.99
N GLU A 134 -8.87 -11.35 -13.89
CA GLU A 134 -9.18 -10.57 -12.67
C GLU A 134 -10.25 -9.49 -12.85
N TYR A 135 -10.83 -9.36 -14.05
CA TYR A 135 -11.94 -8.44 -14.28
C TYR A 135 -13.14 -8.83 -13.40
N ILE A 136 -13.62 -7.87 -12.61
CA ILE A 136 -14.88 -7.99 -11.87
C ILE A 136 -15.73 -6.82 -12.31
N ASP A 137 -16.93 -7.14 -12.79
CA ASP A 137 -17.95 -6.13 -13.01
C ASP A 137 -18.30 -5.50 -11.66
N ILE A 138 -17.94 -4.23 -11.50
CA ILE A 138 -18.08 -3.49 -10.23
C ILE A 138 -19.54 -3.33 -9.82
N ASN A 139 -20.49 -3.42 -10.76
CA ASN A 139 -21.91 -3.46 -10.45
C ASN A 139 -22.28 -4.70 -9.63
N GLN A 140 -21.50 -5.77 -9.72
CA GLN A 140 -21.70 -6.93 -8.87
C GLN A 140 -21.10 -6.76 -7.47
N CYS A 141 -20.29 -5.73 -7.23
CA CYS A 141 -19.70 -5.42 -5.92
C CYS A 141 -20.56 -4.44 -5.11
N THR A 142 -21.57 -3.81 -5.73
CA THR A 142 -22.51 -2.90 -5.06
C THR A 142 -23.66 -3.62 -4.36
N GLN A 143 -23.88 -4.91 -4.67
CA GLN A 143 -24.86 -5.74 -3.98
C GLN A 143 -24.52 -5.85 -2.49
N GLN A 144 -25.51 -5.64 -1.62
CA GLN A 144 -25.34 -5.74 -0.18
C GLN A 144 -24.94 -7.17 0.21
N ILE A 145 -23.70 -7.35 0.68
CA ILE A 145 -23.20 -8.63 1.18
C ILE A 145 -23.15 -8.56 2.71
N PRO A 146 -23.86 -9.45 3.42
CA PRO A 146 -23.83 -9.50 4.87
C PRO A 146 -22.43 -9.73 5.45
N ILE A 147 -22.13 -9.06 6.56
CA ILE A 147 -20.93 -9.33 7.36
C ILE A 147 -21.08 -10.63 8.14
N ILE A 148 -22.29 -10.92 8.62
CA ILE A 148 -22.64 -12.17 9.30
C ILE A 148 -22.87 -13.28 8.28
N GLY A 149 -22.35 -14.47 8.55
CA GLY A 149 -22.54 -15.66 7.73
C GLY A 149 -21.33 -16.58 7.73
N GLN A 150 -21.46 -17.71 7.03
CA GLN A 150 -20.40 -18.69 6.88
C GLN A 150 -19.43 -18.31 5.76
N SER A 151 -18.14 -18.41 6.06
CA SER A 151 -17.07 -18.25 5.07
C SER A 151 -17.18 -19.28 3.94
N LYS A 152 -16.88 -18.86 2.72
CA LYS A 152 -16.94 -19.69 1.51
C LYS A 152 -15.57 -19.98 0.90
N LEU A 153 -14.61 -19.07 1.06
CA LEU A 153 -13.26 -19.26 0.51
C LEU A 153 -12.45 -20.26 1.33
N LEU A 154 -11.58 -20.99 0.65
CA LEU A 154 -10.57 -21.84 1.28
C LEU A 154 -9.36 -21.01 1.71
N ALA A 155 -8.79 -21.31 2.88
CA ALA A 155 -7.59 -20.64 3.38
C ALA A 155 -6.42 -20.67 2.39
N LYS A 156 -6.28 -21.79 1.66
CA LYS A 156 -5.30 -21.93 0.58
C LYS A 156 -5.43 -20.83 -0.47
N ASN A 157 -6.62 -20.64 -1.04
CA ASN A 157 -6.86 -19.65 -2.10
C ASN A 157 -6.64 -18.23 -1.59
N MET A 158 -7.04 -17.96 -0.35
CA MET A 158 -6.79 -16.67 0.31
C MET A 158 -5.29 -16.36 0.43
N ALA A 159 -4.52 -17.34 0.92
CA ALA A 159 -3.07 -17.22 1.07
C ALA A 159 -2.33 -17.11 -0.27
N GLU A 160 -2.68 -17.93 -1.26
CA GLU A 160 -2.07 -17.92 -2.59
C GLU A 160 -2.32 -16.60 -3.32
N TYR A 161 -3.52 -16.03 -3.17
CA TYR A 161 -3.80 -14.70 -3.70
C TYR A 161 -2.87 -13.65 -3.10
N VAL A 162 -2.62 -13.68 -1.78
CA VAL A 162 -1.65 -12.78 -1.16
C VAL A 162 -0.26 -12.98 -1.74
N LEU A 163 0.22 -14.23 -1.83
CA LEU A 163 1.57 -14.54 -2.30
C LEU A 163 1.80 -14.19 -3.77
N LYS A 164 0.76 -14.25 -4.60
CA LYS A 164 0.79 -13.80 -6.00
C LYS A 164 1.15 -12.31 -6.11
N HIS A 165 0.65 -11.47 -5.20
CA HIS A 165 0.92 -10.04 -5.21
C HIS A 165 2.11 -9.67 -4.34
N ASN A 166 2.26 -10.29 -3.17
CA ASN A 166 3.33 -10.05 -2.22
C ASN A 166 4.04 -11.36 -1.85
N LYS A 167 5.22 -11.59 -2.46
CA LYS A 167 6.03 -12.78 -2.19
C LYS A 167 6.59 -12.85 -0.76
N ASN A 168 6.66 -11.72 -0.05
CA ASN A 168 7.23 -11.62 1.29
C ASN A 168 6.30 -10.80 2.21
N PRO A 169 5.16 -11.35 2.66
CA PRO A 169 4.29 -10.68 3.64
C PRO A 169 5.01 -10.50 4.98
N GLU A 170 4.92 -9.29 5.55
CA GLU A 170 5.53 -8.93 6.83
C GLU A 170 4.64 -9.43 7.98
N LEU A 171 4.73 -10.72 8.30
CA LEU A 171 3.92 -11.38 9.30
C LEU A 171 4.80 -12.16 10.29
N SER A 172 4.33 -12.29 11.53
CA SER A 172 4.97 -13.12 12.56
C SER A 172 4.70 -14.62 12.37
N ILE A 173 3.74 -14.97 11.51
CA ILE A 173 3.36 -16.34 11.14
C ILE A 173 3.26 -16.45 9.62
N ASN A 174 3.21 -17.68 9.08
CA ASN A 174 2.97 -17.84 7.65
C ASN A 174 1.53 -17.44 7.27
N ILE A 175 1.34 -17.06 6.01
CA ILE A 175 0.06 -16.52 5.52
C ILE A 175 -1.06 -17.56 5.50
N TYR A 176 -0.74 -18.85 5.36
CA TYR A 176 -1.73 -19.94 5.38
C TYR A 176 -2.32 -20.11 6.78
N ASP A 177 -1.49 -20.03 7.83
CA ASP A 177 -1.93 -20.08 9.22
C ASP A 177 -2.79 -18.86 9.55
N LEU A 178 -2.39 -17.66 9.10
CA LEU A 178 -3.21 -16.47 9.30
C LEU A 178 -4.57 -16.61 8.62
N ALA A 179 -4.61 -17.10 7.38
CA ALA A 179 -5.85 -17.37 6.65
C ALA A 179 -6.76 -18.35 7.41
N ASN A 180 -6.22 -19.43 7.97
CA ASN A 180 -6.98 -20.37 8.80
C ASN A 180 -7.53 -19.71 10.08
N ILE A 181 -6.73 -18.90 10.76
CA ILE A 181 -7.16 -18.16 11.97
C ILE A 181 -8.38 -17.27 11.65
N PHE A 182 -8.40 -16.59 10.49
CA PHE A 182 -9.58 -15.80 10.07
C PHE A 182 -10.84 -16.65 9.91
N LEU A 183 -10.73 -17.83 9.30
CA LEU A 183 -11.87 -18.73 9.13
C LEU A 183 -12.39 -19.25 10.48
N GLU A 184 -11.49 -19.59 11.39
CA GLU A 184 -11.84 -20.08 12.73
C GLU A 184 -12.49 -19.01 13.61
N GLU A 185 -11.86 -17.83 13.73
CA GLU A 185 -12.41 -16.73 14.53
C GLU A 185 -13.73 -16.22 13.94
N GLY A 186 -13.82 -16.14 12.61
CA GLY A 186 -15.07 -15.82 11.91
C GLY A 186 -16.17 -16.83 12.24
N LYS A 187 -15.87 -18.14 12.17
CA LYS A 187 -16.82 -19.20 12.53
C LYS A 187 -17.32 -19.07 13.97
N HIS A 188 -16.43 -18.78 14.93
CA HIS A 188 -16.82 -18.64 16.33
C HIS A 188 -17.80 -17.48 16.56
N GLU A 189 -17.65 -16.37 15.85
CA GLU A 189 -18.49 -15.18 16.02
C GLU A 189 -19.65 -15.09 15.02
N GLY A 190 -19.74 -16.01 14.06
CA GLY A 190 -20.73 -15.99 12.98
C GLY A 190 -20.43 -14.94 11.91
N VAL A 191 -19.18 -14.49 11.78
CA VAL A 191 -18.73 -13.47 10.83
C VAL A 191 -18.05 -14.14 9.62
N ARG A 192 -18.24 -13.56 8.43
CA ARG A 192 -17.54 -13.91 7.19
C ARG A 192 -16.03 -13.63 7.31
N GLY A 193 -15.31 -14.57 7.94
CA GLY A 193 -13.87 -14.50 8.16
C GLY A 193 -13.05 -14.44 6.87
N ASP A 194 -13.55 -15.05 5.80
CA ASP A 194 -12.98 -14.96 4.46
C ASP A 194 -12.98 -13.53 3.89
N ILE A 195 -14.08 -12.79 4.07
CA ILE A 195 -14.16 -11.39 3.63
C ILE A 195 -13.41 -10.47 4.60
N ALA A 196 -13.38 -10.78 5.90
CA ALA A 196 -12.53 -10.08 6.86
C ALA A 196 -11.03 -10.20 6.51
N PHE A 197 -10.59 -11.36 6.02
CA PHE A 197 -9.23 -11.50 5.47
C PHE A 197 -9.01 -10.59 4.25
N CYS A 198 -10.00 -10.47 3.36
CA CYS A 198 -9.95 -9.55 2.21
C CYS A 198 -9.85 -8.08 2.64
N GLN A 199 -10.55 -7.71 3.72
CA GLN A 199 -10.39 -6.40 4.35
C GLN A 199 -8.95 -6.19 4.81
N SER A 200 -8.33 -7.19 5.45
CA SER A 200 -6.94 -7.08 5.88
C SER A 200 -5.95 -6.93 4.73
N ILE A 201 -6.19 -7.58 3.59
CA ILE A 201 -5.41 -7.35 2.37
C ILE A 201 -5.45 -5.87 1.98
N LYS A 202 -6.64 -5.25 2.00
CA LYS A 202 -6.80 -3.83 1.67
C LYS A 202 -6.12 -2.91 2.69
N GLU A 203 -6.33 -3.16 3.98
CA GLU A 203 -5.82 -2.31 5.08
C GLU A 203 -4.28 -2.32 5.15
N THR A 204 -3.69 -3.47 4.91
CA THR A 204 -2.24 -3.68 5.05
C THR A 204 -1.49 -3.60 3.72
N GLY A 205 -2.19 -3.42 2.59
CA GLY A 205 -1.58 -3.44 1.26
C GLY A 205 -0.94 -4.81 0.96
N PHE A 206 -1.69 -5.89 1.13
CA PHE A 206 -1.22 -7.29 1.07
C PHE A 206 -0.13 -7.61 2.09
N PHE A 207 -0.31 -7.17 3.34
CA PHE A 207 0.62 -7.41 4.45
C PHE A 207 2.02 -6.84 4.18
N ARG A 208 2.11 -5.74 3.43
CA ARG A 208 3.35 -4.96 3.25
C ARG A 208 3.46 -3.81 4.25
N TYR A 209 2.33 -3.41 4.84
CA TYR A 209 2.21 -2.27 5.73
C TYR A 209 2.76 -0.98 5.12
N GLY A 210 2.98 0.03 5.97
CA GLY A 210 3.60 1.29 5.60
C GLY A 210 2.75 2.53 5.82
N GLY A 211 1.52 2.33 6.28
CA GLY A 211 0.72 3.38 6.90
C GLY A 211 1.13 3.63 8.35
N GLN A 212 0.14 3.85 9.19
CA GLN A 212 0.31 4.10 10.62
C GLN A 212 0.46 2.82 11.44
N VAL A 213 0.04 1.69 10.90
CA VAL A 213 0.15 0.39 11.55
C VAL A 213 1.45 -0.30 11.13
N LEU A 214 2.14 -0.88 12.11
CA LEU A 214 3.34 -1.69 11.94
C LEU A 214 3.01 -3.20 11.94
N PRO A 215 3.82 -4.04 11.27
CA PRO A 215 3.67 -5.49 11.29
C PRO A 215 3.55 -6.09 12.70
N GLU A 216 4.39 -5.62 13.62
CA GLU A 216 4.51 -6.15 14.99
C GLU A 216 3.26 -5.88 15.84
N GLN A 217 2.36 -5.01 15.39
CA GLN A 217 1.11 -4.72 16.09
C GLN A 217 0.11 -5.88 15.99
N ASN A 218 0.29 -6.81 15.05
CA ASN A 218 -0.72 -7.80 14.66
C ASN A 218 -2.10 -7.16 14.39
N ASN A 219 -2.14 -5.91 13.95
CA ASN A 219 -3.38 -5.15 13.75
C ASN A 219 -3.75 -5.13 12.26
N TYR A 220 -4.46 -6.14 11.82
CA TYR A 220 -4.76 -6.37 10.40
C TYR A 220 -5.90 -5.51 9.84
N ALA A 221 -6.54 -4.69 10.68
CA ALA A 221 -7.75 -3.96 10.33
C ALA A 221 -7.67 -2.45 10.59
N GLY A 222 -6.50 -1.95 10.98
CA GLY A 222 -6.32 -0.53 11.29
C GLY A 222 -7.03 -0.07 12.58
N ILE A 223 -7.34 -0.98 13.51
CA ILE A 223 -8.10 -0.64 14.72
C ILE A 223 -7.38 0.45 15.51
N GLY A 224 -8.04 1.58 15.69
CA GLY A 224 -7.51 2.72 16.44
C GLY A 224 -6.43 3.54 15.71
N ALA A 225 -6.10 3.21 14.46
CA ALA A 225 -5.25 4.05 13.62
C ALA A 225 -6.07 5.24 13.10
N ILE A 226 -5.81 6.44 13.62
CA ILE A 226 -6.51 7.67 13.22
C ILE A 226 -5.62 8.48 12.28
N ASN A 227 -6.21 9.02 11.21
CA ASN A 227 -5.52 9.89 10.25
C ASN A 227 -4.61 10.93 10.93
N ASN A 228 -3.40 11.12 10.41
CA ASN A 228 -2.34 12.01 10.92
C ASN A 228 -1.77 11.68 12.32
N SER A 229 -2.20 10.59 12.98
CA SER A 229 -1.49 10.05 14.13
C SER A 229 -0.09 9.53 13.76
N LYS A 230 0.82 9.54 14.75
CA LYS A 230 2.17 8.97 14.61
C LYS A 230 2.08 7.47 14.30
N VAL A 231 3.03 6.95 13.53
CA VAL A 231 3.17 5.50 13.29
C VAL A 231 3.23 4.76 14.63
N GLY A 232 2.55 3.62 14.73
CA GLY A 232 2.47 2.79 15.93
C GLY A 232 1.34 3.15 16.91
N LYS A 233 0.52 4.18 16.63
CA LYS A 233 -0.56 4.64 17.53
C LYS A 233 -1.85 3.78 17.51
N GLY A 234 -1.98 2.85 16.56
CA GLY A 234 -3.10 1.90 16.53
C GLY A 234 -3.05 0.89 17.69
N ALA A 235 -4.07 0.04 17.79
CA ALA A 235 -4.09 -1.07 18.75
C ALA A 235 -2.93 -2.05 18.52
N TRP A 236 -2.46 -2.67 19.60
CA TRP A 236 -1.43 -3.72 19.60
C TRP A 236 -2.01 -5.00 20.19
N PHE A 237 -1.77 -6.12 19.52
CA PHE A 237 -2.25 -7.44 19.93
C PHE A 237 -1.08 -8.39 20.14
N LYS A 238 -1.14 -9.20 21.19
CA LYS A 238 -0.01 -10.04 21.62
C LYS A 238 0.29 -11.17 20.64
N SER A 239 -0.71 -11.58 19.86
CA SER A 239 -0.60 -12.63 18.87
C SER A 239 -1.41 -12.32 17.61
N PRO A 240 -1.08 -12.95 16.48
CA PRO A 240 -1.92 -12.91 15.28
C PRO A 240 -3.38 -13.25 15.56
N ARG A 241 -3.65 -14.28 16.38
CA ARG A 241 -5.02 -14.69 16.71
C ARG A 241 -5.79 -13.61 17.47
N GLU A 242 -5.16 -12.92 18.42
CA GLU A 242 -5.79 -11.79 19.12
C GLU A 242 -6.13 -10.65 18.15
N GLY A 243 -5.23 -10.35 17.20
CA GLY A 243 -5.45 -9.32 16.19
C GLY A 243 -6.62 -9.64 15.26
N VAL A 244 -6.69 -10.89 14.78
CA VAL A 244 -7.83 -11.36 13.99
C VAL A 244 -9.12 -11.34 14.80
N ARG A 245 -9.09 -11.83 16.04
CA ARG A 245 -10.27 -11.82 16.93
C ARG A 245 -10.80 -10.41 17.14
N ALA A 246 -9.94 -9.43 17.41
CA ALA A 246 -10.35 -8.04 17.57
C ALA A 246 -11.04 -7.50 16.31
N GLN A 247 -10.51 -7.79 15.12
CA GLN A 247 -11.15 -7.41 13.86
C GLN A 247 -12.53 -8.05 13.68
N ILE A 248 -12.64 -9.36 13.93
CA ILE A 248 -13.89 -10.10 13.82
C ILE A 248 -14.94 -9.56 14.81
N GLN A 249 -14.54 -9.25 16.04
CA GLN A 249 -15.42 -8.66 17.04
C GLN A 249 -15.89 -7.25 16.65
N HIS A 250 -15.01 -6.44 16.07
CA HIS A 250 -15.36 -5.11 15.56
C HIS A 250 -16.36 -5.19 14.40
N LEU A 251 -16.18 -6.15 13.50
CA LEU A 251 -17.12 -6.43 12.41
C LEU A 251 -18.47 -6.90 12.93
N LYS A 252 -18.50 -7.81 13.92
CA LYS A 252 -19.73 -8.26 14.58
C LYS A 252 -20.47 -7.09 15.23
N ALA A 253 -19.74 -6.22 15.94
CA ALA A 253 -20.30 -5.02 16.55
C ALA A 253 -20.98 -4.11 15.52
N TYR A 254 -20.36 -3.89 14.36
CA TYR A 254 -20.98 -3.12 13.29
C TYR A 254 -22.21 -3.81 12.70
N ALA A 255 -22.18 -5.14 12.60
CA ALA A 255 -23.19 -5.90 11.89
C ALA A 255 -24.44 -6.21 12.71
N THR A 256 -24.31 -6.42 14.03
CA THR A 256 -25.42 -6.84 14.90
C THR A 256 -25.36 -6.18 16.28
N LYS A 257 -26.42 -6.41 17.08
CA LYS A 257 -26.46 -6.06 18.52
C LYS A 257 -26.25 -7.29 19.41
N GLU A 258 -25.93 -8.44 18.83
CA GLU A 258 -25.72 -9.67 19.57
C GLU A 258 -24.45 -9.59 20.42
N LYS A 259 -24.40 -10.39 21.49
CA LYS A 259 -23.21 -10.47 22.34
C LYS A 259 -22.09 -11.19 21.60
N LEU A 260 -20.84 -10.87 21.97
CA LEU A 260 -19.68 -11.65 21.55
C LEU A 260 -19.75 -13.06 22.14
N ASN A 261 -19.28 -14.04 21.37
CA ASN A 261 -19.24 -15.44 21.81
C ASN A 261 -17.93 -15.73 22.56
N ASN A 262 -16.83 -15.08 22.17
CA ASN A 262 -15.55 -15.15 22.84
C ASN A 262 -15.26 -13.91 23.71
N MET A 263 -14.24 -14.02 24.56
CA MET A 263 -13.73 -12.89 25.35
C MET A 263 -13.38 -11.70 24.44
N CYS A 264 -13.83 -10.51 24.84
CA CYS A 264 -13.58 -9.27 24.10
C CYS A 264 -12.08 -8.91 24.10
N ILE A 265 -11.49 -8.84 22.91
CA ILE A 265 -10.12 -8.38 22.64
C ILE A 265 -10.12 -7.02 21.92
N ASP A 266 -11.19 -6.67 21.20
CA ASP A 266 -11.31 -5.36 20.55
C ASP A 266 -11.34 -4.22 21.59
N PRO A 267 -10.29 -3.38 21.67
CA PRO A 267 -10.23 -2.30 22.65
C PRO A 267 -11.26 -1.20 22.39
N ARG A 268 -11.90 -1.18 21.21
CA ARG A 268 -12.93 -0.20 20.85
C ARG A 268 -14.35 -0.70 21.06
N TYR A 269 -14.55 -1.97 21.43
CA TYR A 269 -15.89 -2.56 21.51
C TYR A 269 -16.82 -1.82 22.47
N ASN A 270 -16.32 -1.47 23.68
CA ASN A 270 -17.09 -0.71 24.65
C ASN A 270 -17.45 0.69 24.14
N LEU A 271 -16.51 1.35 23.45
CA LEU A 271 -16.77 2.65 22.82
C LEU A 271 -17.87 2.55 21.74
N LEU A 272 -17.90 1.45 20.95
CA LEU A 272 -18.96 1.23 19.97
C LEU A 272 -20.32 1.08 20.65
N LYS A 273 -20.37 0.35 21.77
CA LYS A 273 -21.59 0.16 22.57
C LYS A 273 -22.07 1.48 23.18
N GLU A 274 -21.18 2.24 23.82
CA GLU A 274 -21.48 3.53 24.44
C GLU A 274 -21.97 4.56 23.42
N LYS A 275 -21.39 4.56 22.20
CA LYS A 275 -21.84 5.43 21.11
C LYS A 275 -23.11 4.96 20.40
N GLY A 276 -23.69 3.82 20.80
CA GLY A 276 -24.90 3.29 20.20
C GLY A 276 -24.73 2.87 18.73
N VAL A 277 -23.51 2.55 18.30
CA VAL A 277 -23.20 2.20 16.89
C VAL A 277 -23.23 0.69 16.61
N LEU A 278 -23.78 -0.11 17.53
CA LEU A 278 -23.95 -1.54 17.30
C LEU A 278 -25.05 -1.82 16.26
N GLY A 279 -24.75 -2.63 15.25
CA GLY A 279 -25.68 -3.03 14.20
C GLY A 279 -25.97 -1.98 13.12
N ILE A 280 -25.17 -0.90 13.01
CA ILE A 280 -25.41 0.18 12.03
C ILE A 280 -24.85 -0.10 10.62
N ALA A 281 -24.17 -1.23 10.44
CA ALA A 281 -23.57 -1.64 9.19
C ALA A 281 -23.65 -3.17 9.01
N PRO A 282 -24.84 -3.73 8.75
CA PRO A 282 -25.02 -5.17 8.58
C PRO A 282 -24.29 -5.75 7.35
N ASN A 283 -24.02 -4.93 6.34
CA ASN A 283 -23.36 -5.33 5.10
C ASN A 283 -22.01 -4.64 4.91
N TRP A 284 -21.11 -5.26 4.13
CA TRP A 284 -19.79 -4.72 3.81
C TRP A 284 -19.85 -3.31 3.21
N GLN A 285 -20.80 -3.04 2.32
CA GLN A 285 -21.00 -1.72 1.71
C GLN A 285 -21.45 -0.66 2.74
N ASN A 286 -22.07 -1.06 3.85
CA ASN A 286 -22.46 -0.12 4.89
C ASN A 286 -21.27 0.37 5.73
N LEU A 287 -20.08 -0.22 5.57
CA LEU A 287 -18.83 0.24 6.17
C LEU A 287 -18.26 1.48 5.48
N ASN A 288 -18.77 1.84 4.29
CA ASN A 288 -18.37 3.04 3.56
C ASN A 288 -18.55 4.28 4.44
N GLY A 289 -17.46 5.04 4.63
CA GLY A 289 -17.44 6.21 5.50
C GLY A 289 -17.56 5.93 7.00
N LYS A 290 -17.78 4.68 7.42
CA LYS A 290 -17.90 4.28 8.84
C LYS A 290 -16.63 3.63 9.37
N TRP A 291 -16.03 2.73 8.61
CA TRP A 291 -14.76 2.11 8.95
C TRP A 291 -13.57 3.01 8.60
N ALA A 292 -13.57 3.55 7.38
CA ALA A 292 -12.56 4.46 6.87
C ALA A 292 -13.21 5.72 6.30
N VAL A 293 -12.61 6.89 6.55
CA VAL A 293 -13.10 8.20 6.06
C VAL A 293 -12.08 8.77 5.06
N PRO A 294 -12.50 9.23 3.85
CA PRO A 294 -13.89 9.34 3.37
C PRO A 294 -14.52 8.02 2.87
N GLY A 295 -13.73 6.97 2.59
CA GLY A 295 -14.17 5.59 2.38
C GLY A 295 -15.36 5.33 1.43
N LYS A 296 -15.50 6.11 0.33
CA LYS A 296 -16.70 6.09 -0.53
C LYS A 296 -17.03 4.72 -1.14
N ASN A 297 -16.03 3.92 -1.51
CA ASN A 297 -16.18 2.59 -2.13
C ASN A 297 -15.48 1.50 -1.30
N TYR A 298 -15.40 1.71 0.02
CA TYR A 298 -14.58 0.88 0.90
C TYR A 298 -14.99 -0.59 0.88
N GLY A 299 -16.29 -0.87 1.03
CA GLY A 299 -16.86 -2.22 1.00
C GLY A 299 -16.76 -2.84 -0.39
N GLU A 300 -17.03 -2.06 -1.44
CA GLU A 300 -16.94 -2.52 -2.84
C GLU A 300 -15.52 -3.01 -3.17
N ASP A 301 -14.50 -2.27 -2.74
CA ASP A 301 -13.10 -2.66 -2.93
C ASP A 301 -12.77 -4.00 -2.22
N ILE A 302 -13.32 -4.21 -1.02
CA ILE A 302 -13.13 -5.46 -0.26
C ILE A 302 -13.83 -6.62 -0.97
N ILE A 303 -15.07 -6.40 -1.42
CA ILE A 303 -15.83 -7.41 -2.17
C ILE A 303 -15.17 -7.73 -3.51
N ALA A 304 -14.55 -6.75 -4.17
CA ALA A 304 -13.75 -7.01 -5.36
C ALA A 304 -12.57 -7.94 -5.06
N ILE A 305 -11.86 -7.76 -3.93
CA ILE A 305 -10.80 -8.70 -3.53
C ILE A 305 -11.38 -10.11 -3.31
N TYR A 306 -12.47 -10.23 -2.54
CA TYR A 306 -13.15 -11.50 -2.31
C TYR A 306 -13.49 -12.23 -3.62
N LYS A 307 -14.10 -11.52 -4.57
CA LYS A 307 -14.49 -12.08 -5.87
C LYS A 307 -13.31 -12.49 -6.74
N ARG A 308 -12.12 -11.88 -6.59
CA ARG A 308 -10.91 -12.33 -7.30
C ARG A 308 -10.42 -13.65 -6.73
N ILE A 309 -10.45 -13.80 -5.41
CA ILE A 309 -10.06 -15.04 -4.73
C ILE A 309 -11.04 -16.16 -5.05
N GLU A 310 -12.34 -15.86 -5.15
CA GLU A 310 -13.39 -16.81 -5.52
C GLU A 310 -13.16 -17.43 -6.91
N LYS A 311 -12.45 -16.74 -7.81
CA LYS A 311 -12.10 -17.23 -9.15
C LYS A 311 -10.84 -18.11 -9.19
N ILE A 312 -10.10 -18.22 -8.10
CA ILE A 312 -8.91 -19.09 -8.02
C ILE A 312 -9.40 -20.53 -7.95
N LYS A 313 -9.04 -21.30 -8.98
CA LYS A 313 -9.34 -22.73 -9.11
C LYS A 313 -8.30 -23.57 -8.38
#